data_AF-A0A848KK91-F1
#
_entry.id   AF-A0A848KK91-F1
#
_cell.length_a   1.000
_cell.length_b   1.000
_cell.length_c   1.000
_cell.angle_alpha   90.00
_cell.angle_beta   90.00
_cell.angle_gamma   90.00
#
_symmetry.space_group_name_H-M   'P 1'
#
loop_
_entity.id
_entity.type
_entity.pdbx_description
1 polymer ?
#
loop_
_entity_poly.entity_id
_entity_poly.type
_entity_poly.pdbx_seq_one_letter_code
_entity_poly.pdbx_strand_id
1 'polypeptide(L)'
;MRIGVIGTGKVGATLGDALGRAGHEVKLGSRHPGDSVGGPPLVDVAAALAAADVVLLAVPPGALGELLAEHAKSLAGKLIIDATNQFGGASANASVQVAAAVPTARYARVFNTLGWENFAEPIFDGEPADLFFSCRAADRPVLEELISAVGLRPAYLGEDKQDVVDGALLLWFSLVQANGGNRRIAFRVLQK
;
A
#
# COMPACT_ATOMS: atom_id res chain seq x y z
N MET A 1 11.00 -0.93 -11.18
CA MET A 1 10.37 -2.26 -10.95
C MET A 1 9.01 -2.35 -11.62
N ARG A 2 8.48 -3.56 -11.84
CA ARG A 2 7.12 -3.79 -12.38
C ARG A 2 6.10 -3.94 -11.27
N ILE A 3 5.09 -3.08 -11.24
CA ILE A 3 4.15 -2.94 -10.13
C ILE A 3 2.71 -2.97 -10.64
N GLY A 4 1.91 -3.86 -10.06
CA GLY A 4 0.47 -3.92 -10.28
C GLY A 4 -0.24 -3.28 -9.09
N VAL A 5 -0.91 -2.16 -9.31
CA VAL A 5 -1.69 -1.49 -8.26
C VAL A 5 -3.15 -1.85 -8.43
N ILE A 6 -3.69 -2.67 -7.53
CA ILE A 6 -5.06 -3.17 -7.62
C ILE A 6 -5.96 -2.31 -6.74
N GLY A 7 -6.95 -1.67 -7.38
CA GLY A 7 -7.80 -0.66 -6.77
C GLY A 7 -7.41 0.74 -7.25
N THR A 8 -8.33 1.38 -7.96
CA THR A 8 -8.14 2.70 -8.60
C THR A 8 -8.82 3.84 -7.85
N GLY A 9 -9.14 3.63 -6.58
CA GLY A 9 -9.56 4.70 -5.67
C GLY A 9 -8.41 5.64 -5.34
N LYS A 10 -8.68 6.65 -4.51
CA LYS A 10 -7.72 7.73 -4.20
C LYS A 10 -6.33 7.23 -3.78
N VAL A 11 -6.26 6.21 -2.92
CA VAL A 11 -4.97 5.63 -2.47
C VAL A 11 -4.21 4.99 -3.61
N GLY A 12 -4.79 4.02 -4.30
CA GLY A 12 -4.11 3.29 -5.37
C GLY A 12 -3.76 4.19 -6.57
N ALA A 13 -4.64 5.11 -6.96
CA ALA A 13 -4.34 6.07 -8.03
C ALA A 13 -3.16 6.98 -7.66
N THR A 14 -3.15 7.53 -6.44
CA THR A 14 -2.07 8.43 -5.99
C THR A 14 -0.74 7.71 -5.88
N LEU A 15 -0.72 6.51 -5.28
CA LEU A 15 0.49 5.70 -5.15
C LEU A 15 1.00 5.23 -6.51
N GLY A 16 0.10 4.78 -7.39
CA GLY A 16 0.49 4.35 -8.74
C GLY A 16 1.09 5.47 -9.57
N ASP A 17 0.51 6.67 -9.50
CA ASP A 17 1.02 7.87 -10.16
C ASP A 17 2.38 8.32 -9.58
N ALA A 18 2.54 8.34 -8.26
CA ALA A 18 3.81 8.65 -7.60
C ALA A 18 4.92 7.65 -8.02
N LEU A 19 4.63 6.36 -7.99
CA LEU A 19 5.56 5.30 -8.41
C LEU A 19 5.88 5.38 -9.92
N GLY A 20 4.89 5.72 -10.75
CA GLY A 20 5.10 5.93 -12.19
C GLY A 20 6.02 7.11 -12.46
N ARG A 21 5.83 8.25 -11.78
CA ARG A 21 6.72 9.42 -11.87
C ARG A 21 8.14 9.12 -11.40
N ALA A 22 8.30 8.24 -10.43
CA ALA A 22 9.60 7.77 -9.95
C ALA A 22 10.28 6.77 -10.92
N GLY A 23 9.65 6.43 -12.05
CA GLY A 23 10.24 5.59 -13.10
C GLY A 23 9.96 4.10 -12.96
N HIS A 24 9.04 3.69 -12.08
CA HIS A 24 8.59 2.30 -12.02
C HIS A 24 7.60 1.99 -13.15
N GLU A 25 7.61 0.76 -13.65
CA GLU A 25 6.63 0.26 -14.62
C GLU A 25 5.34 -0.10 -13.88
N VAL A 26 4.41 0.84 -13.80
CA VAL A 26 3.16 0.68 -13.06
C VAL A 26 2.01 0.36 -14.01
N LYS A 27 1.14 -0.58 -13.61
CA LYS A 27 -0.20 -0.75 -14.19
C LYS A 27 -1.25 -0.66 -13.09
N LEU A 28 -2.28 0.15 -13.32
CA LEU A 28 -3.45 0.22 -12.45
C LEU A 28 -4.45 -0.86 -12.87
N GLY A 29 -4.85 -1.72 -11.94
CA GLY A 29 -5.84 -2.78 -12.14
C GLY A 29 -7.21 -2.35 -11.62
N SER A 30 -8.23 -2.41 -12.49
CA SER A 30 -9.64 -2.19 -12.16
C SER A 30 -10.50 -3.37 -12.63
N ARG A 31 -11.63 -3.60 -11.95
CA ARG A 31 -12.68 -4.53 -12.44
C ARG A 31 -13.41 -3.98 -13.67
N HIS A 32 -13.47 -2.66 -13.77
CA HIS A 32 -14.08 -1.94 -14.89
C HIS A 32 -13.06 -0.91 -15.38
N PRO A 33 -12.05 -1.32 -16.15
CA PRO A 33 -11.09 -0.38 -16.72
C PRO A 33 -11.81 0.49 -17.76
N GLY A 34 -11.68 1.80 -17.62
CA GLY A 34 -11.96 2.76 -18.70
C GLY A 34 -10.66 3.23 -19.33
N ASP A 35 -10.73 4.31 -20.11
CA ASP A 35 -9.52 4.95 -20.64
C ASP A 35 -8.72 5.62 -19.52
N SER A 36 -7.40 5.44 -19.54
CA SER A 36 -6.50 6.19 -18.64
C SER A 36 -6.42 7.65 -19.10
N VAL A 37 -6.66 8.59 -18.17
CA VAL A 37 -6.55 10.03 -18.43
C VAL A 37 -5.31 10.55 -17.69
N GLY A 38 -4.13 10.26 -18.26
CA GLY A 38 -2.85 10.60 -17.65
C GLY A 38 -2.42 9.64 -16.54
N GLY A 39 -1.11 9.60 -16.26
CA GLY A 39 -0.53 8.66 -15.30
C GLY A 39 -0.33 7.24 -15.88
N PRO A 40 -0.16 6.21 -15.03
CA PRO A 40 0.07 4.85 -15.49
C PRO A 40 -1.11 4.25 -16.29
N PRO A 41 -0.86 3.25 -17.15
CA PRO A 41 -1.92 2.53 -17.86
C PRO A 41 -2.96 1.92 -16.91
N LEU A 42 -4.23 2.09 -17.25
CA LEU A 42 -5.38 1.46 -16.60
C LEU A 42 -5.79 0.21 -17.40
N VAL A 43 -5.80 -0.94 -16.74
CA VAL A 43 -6.09 -2.25 -17.35
C VAL A 43 -6.97 -3.09 -16.43
N ASP A 44 -7.43 -4.24 -16.90
CA ASP A 44 -8.09 -5.20 -16.03
C ASP A 44 -7.12 -5.76 -14.97
N VAL A 45 -7.69 -6.26 -13.87
CA VAL A 45 -6.91 -6.78 -12.74
C VAL A 45 -5.95 -7.89 -13.17
N ALA A 46 -6.39 -8.83 -14.01
CA ALA A 46 -5.55 -9.96 -14.42
C ALA A 46 -4.33 -9.49 -15.23
N ALA A 47 -4.52 -8.53 -16.13
CA ALA A 47 -3.45 -7.92 -16.92
C ALA A 47 -2.45 -7.12 -16.06
N ALA A 48 -2.93 -6.43 -15.03
CA ALA A 48 -2.06 -5.75 -14.07
C ALA A 48 -1.20 -6.75 -13.28
N LEU A 49 -1.81 -7.84 -12.78
CA LEU A 49 -1.11 -8.88 -12.01
C LEU A 49 -0.10 -9.67 -12.84
N ALA A 50 -0.44 -9.98 -14.09
CA ALA A 50 0.44 -10.72 -15.01
C ALA A 50 1.73 -9.96 -15.33
N ALA A 51 1.66 -8.62 -15.39
CA ALA A 51 2.79 -7.77 -15.71
C ALA A 51 3.66 -7.39 -14.49
N ALA A 52 3.27 -7.73 -13.27
CA ALA A 52 3.85 -7.21 -12.04
C ALA A 52 4.72 -8.22 -11.28
N ASP A 53 5.79 -7.77 -10.63
CA ASP A 53 6.54 -8.56 -9.65
C ASP A 53 6.13 -8.22 -8.21
N VAL A 54 5.69 -6.97 -8.02
CA VAL A 54 5.16 -6.42 -6.78
C VAL A 54 3.71 -6.01 -7.00
N VAL A 55 2.82 -6.40 -6.08
CA VAL A 55 1.39 -6.11 -6.17
C VAL A 55 0.97 -5.27 -4.98
N LEU A 56 0.45 -4.08 -5.22
CA LEU A 56 -0.09 -3.20 -4.19
C LEU A 56 -1.61 -3.37 -4.14
N LEU A 57 -2.12 -3.80 -2.99
CA LEU A 57 -3.56 -3.96 -2.75
C LEU A 57 -4.11 -2.70 -2.08
N ALA A 58 -4.92 -1.94 -2.81
CA ALA A 58 -5.62 -0.75 -2.36
C ALA A 58 -7.13 -0.86 -2.65
N VAL A 59 -7.71 -2.03 -2.33
CA VAL A 59 -9.13 -2.34 -2.55
C VAL A 59 -9.95 -2.18 -1.26
N PRO A 60 -11.26 -1.94 -1.37
CA PRO A 60 -12.16 -1.98 -0.21
C PRO A 60 -12.16 -3.37 0.46
N PRO A 61 -12.34 -3.45 1.80
CA PRO A 61 -12.32 -4.72 2.53
C PRO A 61 -13.25 -5.79 1.96
N GLY A 62 -14.47 -5.40 1.55
CA GLY A 62 -15.46 -6.33 1.00
C GLY A 62 -15.09 -6.95 -0.35
N ALA A 63 -14.13 -6.39 -1.09
CA ALA A 63 -13.68 -6.92 -2.38
C ALA A 63 -12.44 -7.82 -2.28
N LEU A 64 -11.75 -7.79 -1.13
CA LEU A 64 -10.44 -8.43 -0.98
C LEU A 64 -10.52 -9.96 -1.04
N GLY A 65 -11.52 -10.57 -0.39
CA GLY A 65 -11.69 -12.02 -0.39
C GLY A 65 -11.91 -12.60 -1.80
N GLU A 66 -12.82 -11.99 -2.57
CA GLU A 66 -13.09 -12.37 -3.96
C GLU A 66 -11.84 -12.18 -4.84
N LEU A 67 -11.17 -11.03 -4.73
CA LEU A 67 -9.93 -10.74 -5.45
C LEU A 67 -8.86 -11.81 -5.22
N LEU A 68 -8.62 -12.17 -3.96
CA LEU A 68 -7.61 -13.18 -3.59
C LEU A 68 -8.01 -14.56 -4.11
N ALA A 69 -9.28 -14.94 -4.01
CA ALA A 69 -9.77 -16.23 -4.48
C ALA A 69 -9.67 -16.36 -6.02
N GLU A 70 -10.07 -15.32 -6.76
CA GLU A 70 -10.03 -15.30 -8.22
C GLU A 70 -8.60 -15.33 -8.76
N HIS A 71 -7.69 -14.59 -8.12
CA HIS A 71 -6.35 -14.37 -8.65
C HIS A 71 -5.23 -15.06 -7.86
N ALA A 72 -5.54 -16.03 -6.99
CA ALA A 72 -4.56 -16.71 -6.15
C ALA A 72 -3.34 -17.22 -6.93
N LYS A 73 -3.58 -17.85 -8.09
CA LYS A 73 -2.50 -18.35 -8.97
C LYS A 73 -1.61 -17.22 -9.49
N SER A 74 -2.20 -16.10 -9.89
CA SER A 74 -1.48 -14.94 -10.38
C SER A 74 -0.75 -14.19 -9.28
N LEU A 75 -1.08 -14.41 -8.00
CA LEU A 75 -0.43 -13.78 -6.85
C LEU A 75 0.69 -14.64 -6.24
N ALA A 76 0.75 -15.92 -6.58
CA ALA A 76 1.72 -16.86 -6.04
C ALA A 76 3.18 -16.38 -6.22
N GLY A 77 3.96 -16.40 -5.13
CA GLY A 77 5.37 -15.99 -5.11
C GLY A 77 5.64 -14.48 -5.21
N LYS A 78 4.63 -13.66 -5.52
CA LYS A 78 4.78 -12.20 -5.63
C LYS A 78 4.92 -11.55 -4.26
N LEU A 79 5.48 -10.34 -4.24
CA LEU A 79 5.43 -9.47 -3.07
C LEU A 79 4.10 -8.71 -3.07
N ILE A 80 3.26 -9.01 -2.10
CA ILE A 80 1.99 -8.33 -1.85
C ILE A 80 2.24 -7.24 -0.80
N ILE A 81 2.02 -6.00 -1.23
CA ILE A 81 1.94 -4.83 -0.37
C ILE A 81 0.47 -4.61 0.00
N ASP A 82 0.13 -4.85 1.25
CA ASP A 82 -1.18 -4.57 1.79
C ASP A 82 -1.27 -3.14 2.32
N ALA A 83 -1.99 -2.29 1.59
CA ALA A 83 -2.36 -0.93 1.97
C ALA A 83 -3.84 -0.81 2.36
N THR A 84 -4.56 -1.93 2.48
CA THR A 84 -6.00 -1.94 2.82
C THR A 84 -6.23 -1.58 4.28
N ASN A 85 -7.45 -1.20 4.66
CA ASN A 85 -7.79 -0.98 6.06
C ASN A 85 -9.14 -1.62 6.35
N GLN A 86 -9.13 -2.75 7.07
CA GLN A 86 -10.31 -3.58 7.32
C GLN A 86 -11.00 -3.20 8.64
N PHE A 87 -11.56 -1.98 8.69
CA PHE A 87 -12.29 -1.52 9.87
C PHE A 87 -13.48 -2.44 10.21
N GLY A 88 -13.59 -2.79 11.50
CA GLY A 88 -14.64 -3.70 11.99
C GLY A 88 -14.43 -5.17 11.64
N GLY A 89 -13.33 -5.51 10.95
CA GLY A 89 -12.91 -6.90 10.73
C GLY A 89 -12.22 -7.51 11.95
N ALA A 90 -12.00 -8.83 11.92
CA ALA A 90 -11.26 -9.55 12.95
C ALA A 90 -9.78 -9.12 13.03
N SER A 91 -9.23 -8.63 11.92
CA SER A 91 -7.93 -7.96 11.83
C SER A 91 -8.08 -6.71 10.95
N ALA A 92 -7.27 -5.69 11.21
CA ALA A 92 -7.24 -4.47 10.41
C ALA A 92 -6.46 -4.65 9.08
N ASN A 93 -5.70 -5.74 8.97
CA ASN A 93 -4.84 -6.06 7.83
C ASN A 93 -5.23 -7.38 7.15
N ALA A 94 -4.65 -7.60 5.96
CA ALA A 94 -4.96 -8.74 5.10
C ALA A 94 -4.09 -9.98 5.34
N SER A 95 -3.22 -10.00 6.36
CA SER A 95 -2.17 -11.03 6.51
C SER A 95 -2.72 -12.45 6.53
N VAL A 96 -3.75 -12.70 7.35
CA VAL A 96 -4.39 -14.03 7.48
C VAL A 96 -5.09 -14.43 6.18
N GLN A 97 -5.81 -13.50 5.53
CA GLN A 97 -6.51 -13.76 4.27
C GLN A 97 -5.54 -14.08 3.15
N VAL A 98 -4.45 -13.32 3.04
CA VAL A 98 -3.38 -13.55 2.05
C VAL A 98 -2.68 -14.87 2.31
N ALA A 99 -2.30 -15.17 3.56
CA ALA A 99 -1.64 -16.43 3.92
C ALA A 99 -2.52 -17.65 3.63
N ALA A 100 -3.84 -17.53 3.84
CA ALA A 100 -4.80 -18.60 3.54
C ALA A 100 -5.02 -18.79 2.03
N ALA A 101 -5.22 -17.70 1.28
CA ALA A 101 -5.53 -17.76 -0.14
C ALA A 101 -4.31 -18.02 -1.03
N VAL A 102 -3.14 -17.46 -0.64
CA VAL A 102 -1.90 -17.48 -1.42
C VAL A 102 -0.70 -17.76 -0.50
N PRO A 103 -0.53 -18.99 0.01
CA PRO A 103 0.50 -19.30 1.01
C PRO A 103 1.95 -19.02 0.58
N THR A 104 2.19 -18.97 -0.74
CA THR A 104 3.51 -18.69 -1.31
C THR A 104 3.80 -17.20 -1.51
N ALA A 105 2.81 -16.32 -1.31
CA ALA A 105 3.02 -14.89 -1.41
C ALA A 105 3.96 -14.39 -0.31
N ARG A 106 4.80 -13.41 -0.65
CA ARG A 106 5.52 -12.60 0.32
C ARG A 106 4.61 -11.44 0.72
N TYR A 107 4.47 -11.18 2.01
CA TYR A 107 3.50 -10.20 2.52
C TYR A 107 4.21 -9.03 3.20
N ALA A 108 3.71 -7.83 2.95
CA ALA A 108 4.15 -6.62 3.61
C ALA A 108 2.96 -5.71 3.98
N ARG A 109 3.01 -5.13 5.18
CA ARG A 109 2.05 -4.12 5.65
C ARG A 109 2.64 -2.73 5.46
N VAL A 110 2.13 -1.94 4.51
CA VAL A 110 2.73 -0.67 4.06
C VAL A 110 1.63 0.27 3.54
N PHE A 111 1.84 1.58 3.61
CA PHE A 111 0.92 2.62 3.08
C PHE A 111 -0.48 2.64 3.68
N ASN A 112 -0.71 1.92 4.78
CA ASN A 112 -2.01 1.90 5.45
C ASN A 112 -2.16 3.04 6.48
N THR A 113 -1.05 3.63 6.94
CA THR A 113 -0.96 4.54 8.11
C THR A 113 -1.19 6.03 7.81
N LEU A 114 -1.40 6.41 6.54
CA LEU A 114 -1.60 7.80 6.12
C LEU A 114 -2.75 7.92 5.12
N GLY A 115 -3.31 9.13 5.01
CA GLY A 115 -4.24 9.48 3.95
C GLY A 115 -3.56 9.67 2.59
N TRP A 116 -4.31 9.45 1.51
CA TRP A 116 -3.81 9.65 0.13
C TRP A 116 -3.27 11.07 -0.10
N GLU A 117 -3.79 12.07 0.61
CA GLU A 117 -3.32 13.46 0.58
C GLU A 117 -1.83 13.55 0.93
N ASN A 118 -1.38 12.74 1.89
CA ASN A 118 0.01 12.73 2.36
C ASN A 118 0.92 11.90 1.43
N PHE A 119 0.37 11.12 0.51
CA PHE A 119 1.13 10.48 -0.57
C PHE A 119 1.29 11.42 -1.76
N ALA A 120 0.30 12.27 -2.00
CA ALA A 120 0.39 13.32 -3.01
C ALA A 120 1.35 14.45 -2.57
N GLU A 121 1.33 14.79 -1.28
CA GLU A 121 2.11 15.87 -0.68
C GLU A 121 2.81 15.36 0.59
N PRO A 122 3.95 14.64 0.45
CA PRO A 122 4.61 13.96 1.57
C PRO A 122 5.50 14.85 2.46
N ILE A 123 5.64 16.13 2.10
CA ILE A 123 6.53 17.08 2.77
C ILE A 123 5.78 17.89 3.82
N PHE A 124 6.28 17.86 5.05
CA PHE A 124 5.78 18.59 6.22
C PHE A 124 6.92 19.45 6.76
N ASP A 125 6.73 20.76 6.77
CA ASP A 125 7.74 21.74 7.22
C ASP A 125 9.14 21.52 6.59
N GLY A 126 9.17 21.19 5.30
CA GLY A 126 10.40 20.97 4.53
C GLY A 126 10.99 19.56 4.65
N GLU A 127 10.42 18.68 5.46
CA GLU A 127 10.90 17.31 5.68
C GLU A 127 9.88 16.26 5.22
N PRO A 128 10.32 15.10 4.72
CA PRO A 128 9.39 14.01 4.39
C PRO A 128 8.83 13.35 5.66
N ALA A 129 7.54 13.00 5.60
CA ALA A 129 6.89 12.18 6.61
C ALA A 129 7.47 10.75 6.66
N ASP A 130 7.39 10.13 7.83
CA ASP A 130 7.80 8.73 8.02
C ASP A 130 6.64 7.79 7.76
N LEU A 131 6.93 6.71 7.03
CA LEU A 131 6.00 5.61 6.83
C LEU A 131 6.48 4.36 7.55
N PHE A 132 5.76 3.99 8.59
CA PHE A 132 5.96 2.73 9.31
C PHE A 132 5.52 1.55 8.45
N PHE A 133 6.33 0.49 8.44
CA PHE A 133 6.02 -0.72 7.70
C PHE A 133 6.62 -1.98 8.31
N SER A 134 6.05 -3.12 7.95
CA SER A 134 6.52 -4.45 8.36
C SER A 134 6.52 -5.41 7.16
N CYS A 135 7.60 -6.16 7.03
CA CYS A 135 7.81 -7.17 5.99
C CYS A 135 8.91 -8.13 6.45
N ARG A 136 9.18 -9.19 5.66
CA ARG A 136 10.38 -10.01 5.84
C ARG A 136 11.63 -9.16 5.58
N ALA A 137 12.74 -9.46 6.26
CA ALA A 137 13.99 -8.72 6.12
C ALA A 137 14.53 -8.74 4.68
N ALA A 138 14.33 -9.84 3.95
CA ALA A 138 14.73 -9.97 2.55
C ALA A 138 13.96 -9.02 1.60
N ASP A 139 12.76 -8.59 1.99
CA ASP A 139 11.90 -7.71 1.18
C ASP A 139 12.09 -6.23 1.51
N ARG A 140 12.79 -5.94 2.62
CA ARG A 140 12.99 -4.58 3.13
C ARG A 140 13.58 -3.62 2.10
N PRO A 141 14.67 -3.94 1.36
CA PRO A 141 15.25 -3.00 0.41
C PRO A 141 14.28 -2.57 -0.68
N VAL A 142 13.45 -3.51 -1.17
CA VAL A 142 12.40 -3.23 -2.16
C VAL A 142 11.37 -2.25 -1.61
N LEU A 143 10.94 -2.43 -0.36
CA LEU A 143 9.94 -1.54 0.24
C LEU A 143 10.52 -0.17 0.60
N GLU A 144 11.77 -0.09 1.06
CA GLU A 144 12.43 1.19 1.33
C GLU A 144 12.56 2.03 0.05
N GLU A 145 12.88 1.39 -1.09
CA GLU A 145 12.88 2.03 -2.41
C GLU A 145 11.48 2.55 -2.77
N LEU A 146 10.44 1.72 -2.67
CA LEU A 146 9.07 2.13 -3.03
C LEU A 146 8.51 3.24 -2.14
N ILE A 147 8.81 3.22 -0.85
CA ILE A 147 8.39 4.27 0.09
C ILE A 147 9.11 5.59 -0.25
N SER A 148 10.41 5.51 -0.53
CA SER A 148 11.22 6.67 -0.92
C SER A 148 10.80 7.22 -2.29
N ALA A 149 10.40 6.37 -3.23
CA ALA A 149 9.86 6.75 -4.54
C ALA A 149 8.55 7.54 -4.43
N VAL A 150 7.74 7.29 -3.40
CA VAL A 150 6.54 8.10 -3.07
C VAL A 150 6.93 9.44 -2.40
N GLY A 151 8.18 9.62 -1.99
CA GLY A 151 8.68 10.82 -1.33
C GLY A 151 8.59 10.76 0.20
N LEU A 152 8.36 9.58 0.77
CA LEU A 152 8.29 9.35 2.22
C LEU A 152 9.60 8.75 2.74
N ARG A 153 9.84 8.84 4.05
CA ARG A 153 10.97 8.18 4.69
C ARG A 153 10.57 6.82 5.27
N PRO A 154 11.24 5.72 4.88
CA PRO A 154 10.89 4.40 5.39
C PRO A 154 11.27 4.22 6.86
N ALA A 155 10.34 3.69 7.66
CA ALA A 155 10.55 3.33 9.07
C ALA A 155 10.21 1.84 9.30
N TYR A 156 11.21 0.97 9.15
CA TYR A 156 11.05 -0.48 9.28
C TYR A 156 10.85 -0.90 10.74
N LEU A 157 9.76 -1.63 11.02
CA LEU A 157 9.44 -2.11 12.38
C LEU A 157 9.92 -3.53 12.68
N GLY A 158 10.40 -4.27 11.67
CA GLY A 158 10.72 -5.69 11.80
C GLY A 158 9.69 -6.61 11.13
N GLU A 159 9.99 -7.91 11.17
CA GLU A 159 9.08 -8.95 10.70
C GLU A 159 7.92 -9.15 11.69
N ASP A 160 6.76 -9.57 11.18
CA ASP A 160 5.57 -9.89 11.98
C ASP A 160 5.09 -8.77 12.90
N LYS A 161 5.17 -7.52 12.42
CA LYS A 161 4.71 -6.30 13.12
C LYS A 161 3.51 -5.65 12.46
N GLN A 162 2.71 -6.39 11.69
CA GLN A 162 1.54 -5.85 10.98
C GLN A 162 0.58 -5.16 11.96
N ASP A 163 0.31 -5.77 13.11
CA ASP A 163 -0.58 -5.20 14.14
C ASP A 163 0.00 -3.95 14.81
N VAL A 164 1.33 -3.85 14.90
CA VAL A 164 1.99 -2.63 15.41
C VAL A 164 1.87 -1.49 14.40
N VAL A 165 2.03 -1.79 13.09
CA VAL A 165 1.77 -0.82 12.02
C VAL A 165 0.31 -0.37 12.05
N ASP A 166 -0.64 -1.28 12.29
CA ASP A 166 -2.06 -0.93 12.44
C ASP A 166 -2.33 -0.07 13.68
N GLY A 167 -1.59 -0.29 14.77
CA GLY A 167 -1.61 0.61 15.93
C GLY A 167 -1.22 2.05 15.58
N ALA A 168 -0.23 2.24 14.70
CA ALA A 168 0.15 3.57 14.22
C ALA A 168 -0.96 4.24 13.39
N LEU A 169 -1.72 3.46 12.60
CA LEU A 169 -2.90 3.96 11.92
C LEU A 169 -3.99 4.43 12.90
N LEU A 170 -4.24 3.67 13.96
CA LEU A 170 -5.21 4.07 15.00
C LEU A 170 -4.79 5.38 15.66
N LEU A 171 -3.50 5.52 16.00
CA LEU A 171 -2.96 6.77 16.54
C LEU A 171 -3.16 7.93 15.56
N TRP A 172 -2.85 7.73 14.28
CA TRP A 172 -3.05 8.74 13.25
C TRP A 172 -4.52 9.15 13.14
N PHE A 173 -5.45 8.19 13.07
CA PHE A 173 -6.88 8.49 13.00
C PHE A 173 -7.38 9.26 14.22
N SER A 174 -6.91 8.92 15.42
CA SER A 174 -7.24 9.67 16.64
C SER A 174 -6.77 11.12 16.56
N LEU A 175 -5.56 11.38 16.03
CA LEU A 175 -5.06 12.75 15.81
C LEU A 175 -5.90 13.51 14.78
N VAL A 176 -6.26 12.85 13.67
CA VAL A 176 -7.14 13.43 12.64
C VAL A 176 -8.48 13.85 13.24
N GLN A 177 -9.11 12.98 14.04
CA GLN A 177 -10.40 13.27 14.70
C GLN A 177 -10.27 14.41 15.71
N ALA A 178 -9.25 14.38 16.56
CA ALA A 178 -8.98 15.42 17.54
C ALA A 178 -8.70 16.79 16.89
N ASN A 179 -8.20 16.80 15.65
CA ASN A 179 -7.90 18.01 14.89
C ASN A 179 -8.95 18.34 13.82
N GLY A 180 -10.23 18.11 14.11
CA GLY A 180 -11.34 18.52 13.26
C GLY A 180 -11.44 17.80 11.91
N GLY A 181 -10.89 16.59 11.81
CA GLY A 181 -10.85 15.81 10.58
C GLY A 181 -9.71 16.17 9.63
N ASN A 182 -8.76 17.01 10.04
CA ASN A 182 -7.60 17.34 9.22
C ASN A 182 -6.69 16.12 9.05
N ARG A 183 -6.64 15.58 7.83
CA ARG A 183 -5.84 14.41 7.45
C ARG A 183 -4.38 14.74 7.11
N ARG A 184 -4.02 16.02 6.98
CA ARG A 184 -2.64 16.48 6.71
C ARG A 184 -1.84 16.52 8.01
N ILE A 185 -1.71 15.35 8.61
CA ILE A 185 -0.93 15.06 9.81
C ILE A 185 -0.07 13.83 9.47
N ALA A 186 1.16 13.79 9.95
CA ALA A 186 2.04 12.64 9.77
C ALA A 186 3.01 12.51 10.95
N PHE A 187 3.77 11.43 10.98
CA PHE A 187 4.75 11.16 12.02
C PHE A 187 6.18 11.41 11.52
N ARG A 188 7.06 11.69 12.49
CA ARG A 188 8.51 11.76 12.32
C ARG A 188 9.18 11.03 13.48
N VAL A 189 10.01 10.06 13.17
CA VAL A 189 10.92 9.38 14.10
C VAL A 189 12.21 10.19 14.17
N LEU A 190 12.59 10.59 15.38
CA LEU A 190 13.85 11.28 15.63
C LEU A 190 14.86 10.28 16.19
N GLN A 191 16.06 10.26 15.61
CA GLN A 191 17.17 9.42 16.03
C GLN A 191 18.36 10.32 16.40
N LYS A 192 19.18 9.86 17.35
CA LYS A 192 20.42 10.53 17.78
C LYS A 192 21.62 9.72 17.35
#